data_AF-A0A9E5Q2A6-F1
#
_entry.id   AF-A0A9E5Q2A6-F1
#
_cell.length_a   1.000
_cell.length_b   1.000
_cell.length_c   1.000
_cell.angle_alpha   90.00
_cell.angle_beta   90.00
_cell.angle_gamma   90.00
#
_symmetry.space_group_name_H-M   'P 1'
#
loop_
_entity.id
_entity.type
_entity.pdbx_description
1 polymer ?
#
loop_
_entity_poly.entity_id
_entity_poly.type
_entity_poly.pdbx_seq_one_letter_code
_entity_poly.pdbx_strand_id
1 'polypeptide(L)'
;MPGLNIELHMVSRITIGTVGPPGKRVFLLQASDALDTITLKLEKEQARALAHATEELLENLDAEYPPDESAYETPPLADLMLQNPLEPLFQIGQIGLGYDRNRDMIVLAV
;
A
#
# COMPACT_ATOMS: atom_id res chain seq x y z
N MET A 1 10.83 -15.70 -19.11
CA MET A 1 9.77 -16.16 -18.19
C MET A 1 8.65 -15.15 -18.28
N PRO A 2 7.37 -15.56 -18.45
CA PRO A 2 6.28 -14.59 -18.40
C PRO A 2 6.33 -13.90 -17.04
N GLY A 3 6.38 -12.56 -17.03
CA GLY A 3 6.33 -11.78 -15.79
C GLY A 3 5.03 -12.06 -15.07
N LEU A 4 5.09 -12.31 -13.76
CA LEU A 4 3.91 -12.41 -12.92
C LEU A 4 3.20 -11.05 -12.96
N ASN A 5 2.02 -11.00 -13.56
CA ASN A 5 1.17 -9.80 -13.57
C ASN A 5 -0.01 -10.06 -12.63
N ILE A 6 -0.14 -9.22 -11.60
CA ILE A 6 -1.19 -9.29 -10.59
C ILE A 6 -1.88 -7.94 -10.59
N GLU A 7 -3.20 -7.94 -10.71
CA GLU A 7 -4.03 -6.73 -10.66
C GLU A 7 -5.09 -6.88 -9.56
N LEU A 8 -5.01 -6.02 -8.54
CA LEU A 8 -6.01 -5.93 -7.46
C LEU A 8 -6.90 -4.71 -7.73
N HIS A 9 -8.19 -4.93 -7.92
CA HIS A 9 -9.11 -3.89 -8.41
C HIS A 9 -9.81 -3.11 -7.30
N MET A 10 -10.01 -3.72 -6.14
CA MET A 10 -10.67 -3.13 -4.97
C MET A 10 -9.90 -3.53 -3.73
N VAL A 11 -8.75 -2.88 -3.55
CA VAL A 11 -7.90 -3.13 -2.38
C VAL A 11 -8.66 -2.67 -1.14
N SER A 12 -9.03 -3.65 -0.29
CA SER A 12 -9.73 -3.41 0.97
C SER A 12 -8.76 -3.04 2.09
N ARG A 13 -7.49 -3.41 1.94
CA ARG A 13 -6.41 -3.04 2.86
C ARG A 13 -5.07 -2.94 2.15
N ILE A 14 -4.32 -1.91 2.48
CA ILE A 14 -2.91 -1.79 2.15
C ILE A 14 -2.10 -1.38 3.39
N THR A 15 -0.97 -2.02 3.63
CA THR A 15 -0.10 -1.68 4.77
C THR A 15 1.36 -1.94 4.46
N ILE A 16 2.24 -1.17 5.10
CA ILE A 16 3.68 -1.43 5.13
C ILE A 16 4.06 -1.79 6.56
N GLY A 17 4.70 -2.95 6.73
CA GLY A 17 5.21 -3.40 8.01
C GLY A 17 6.64 -3.92 7.92
N THR A 18 7.16 -4.35 9.06
CA THR A 18 8.50 -4.95 9.12
C THR A 18 8.51 -6.22 9.96
N VAL A 19 9.30 -7.19 9.53
CA VAL A 19 9.56 -8.43 10.27
C VAL A 19 11.04 -8.51 10.64
N GLY A 20 11.33 -9.01 11.85
CA GLY A 20 12.69 -9.22 12.35
C GLY A 20 13.20 -8.13 13.30
N PRO A 21 14.35 -8.38 13.98
CA PRO A 21 14.89 -7.48 14.98
C PRO A 21 15.48 -6.20 14.35
N PRO A 22 15.66 -5.12 15.14
CA PRO A 22 16.38 -3.93 14.69
C PRO A 22 17.72 -4.27 14.04
N GLY A 23 18.04 -3.65 12.89
CA GLY A 23 19.24 -3.94 12.10
C GLY A 23 19.14 -5.13 11.14
N LYS A 24 18.10 -5.97 11.26
CA LYS A 24 17.81 -7.09 10.33
C LYS A 24 16.35 -7.09 9.86
N ARG A 25 15.72 -5.91 9.85
CA ARG A 25 14.32 -5.78 9.45
C ARG A 25 14.16 -6.02 7.95
N VAL A 26 13.19 -6.84 7.60
CA VAL A 26 12.65 -6.95 6.25
C VAL A 26 11.41 -6.08 6.18
N PHE A 27 11.34 -5.17 5.21
CA PHE A 27 10.16 -4.35 4.96
C PHE A 27 9.25 -5.09 3.99
N LEU A 28 7.96 -5.10 4.30
CA LEU A 28 6.93 -5.78 3.53
C LEU A 28 5.80 -4.80 3.25
N LEU A 29 5.35 -4.75 1.99
CA LEU A 29 4.11 -4.13 1.56
C LEU A 29 3.09 -5.26 1.40
N GLN A 30 1.96 -5.14 2.07
CA GLN A 30 0.85 -6.08 1.95
C GLN A 30 -0.37 -5.37 1.39
N ALA A 31 -0.98 -5.98 0.39
CA ALA A 31 -2.24 -5.52 -0.19
C ALA A 31 -3.23 -6.69 -0.21
N SER A 32 -4.45 -6.42 0.21
CA SER A 32 -5.55 -7.38 0.27
C SER A 32 -6.74 -6.85 -0.52
N ASP A 33 -7.42 -7.73 -1.25
CA ASP A 33 -8.78 -7.49 -1.71
C ASP A 33 -9.76 -8.47 -1.03
N ALA A 34 -10.94 -8.69 -1.60
CA ALA A 34 -11.93 -9.61 -1.04
C ALA A 34 -11.54 -11.10 -1.11
N LEU A 35 -10.61 -11.47 -1.97
CA LEU A 35 -10.27 -12.87 -2.30
C LEU A 35 -8.82 -13.20 -1.94
N ASP A 36 -7.91 -12.27 -2.17
CA ASP A 36 -6.48 -12.52 -2.14
C ASP A 36 -5.74 -11.52 -1.25
N THR A 37 -4.61 -11.96 -0.71
CA THR A 37 -3.64 -11.11 -0.03
C THR A 37 -2.27 -11.41 -0.59
N ILE A 38 -1.61 -10.36 -1.08
CA ILE A 38 -0.25 -10.43 -1.61
C ILE A 38 0.70 -9.72 -0.67
N THR A 39 1.89 -10.29 -0.53
CA THR A 39 2.99 -9.70 0.23
C THR A 39 4.16 -9.48 -0.71
N LEU A 40 4.72 -8.28 -0.68
CA LEU A 40 5.85 -7.85 -1.50
C LEU A 40 6.95 -7.33 -0.60
N LYS A 41 8.20 -7.56 -0.98
CA LYS A 41 9.34 -7.00 -0.27
C LYS A 41 9.70 -5.65 -0.89
N LEU A 42 10.00 -4.66 -0.06
CA LEU A 42 10.53 -3.36 -0.49
C LEU A 42 11.74 -2.95 0.34
N GLU A 43 12.49 -1.98 -0.17
CA GLU A 43 13.57 -1.33 0.56
C GLU A 43 13.02 -0.28 1.52
N LYS A 44 13.78 0.00 2.60
CA LYS A 44 13.38 1.01 3.59
C LYS A 44 13.14 2.39 2.97
N GLU A 45 14.00 2.79 2.02
CA GLU A 45 13.87 4.09 1.36
C GLU A 45 12.66 4.15 0.42
N GLN A 46 12.29 3.03 -0.22
CA GLN A 46 11.05 2.94 -1.01
C GLN A 46 9.83 3.08 -0.11
N ALA A 47 9.82 2.41 1.06
CA ALA A 47 8.74 2.55 2.04
C ALA A 47 8.56 3.99 2.51
N ARG A 48 9.67 4.68 2.82
CA ARG A 48 9.67 6.08 3.24
C ARG A 48 9.18 7.01 2.13
N ALA A 49 9.65 6.81 0.90
CA ALA A 49 9.24 7.61 -0.24
C ALA A 49 7.76 7.43 -0.56
N LEU A 50 7.25 6.20 -0.49
CA LEU A 50 5.83 5.91 -0.70
C LEU A 50 4.94 6.56 0.36
N ALA A 51 5.34 6.53 1.64
CA ALA A 51 4.60 7.20 2.71
C ALA A 51 4.44 8.70 2.43
N HIS A 52 5.54 9.40 2.12
CA HIS A 52 5.52 10.82 1.80
C HIS A 52 4.71 11.13 0.53
N ALA A 53 4.87 10.34 -0.54
CA ALA A 53 4.13 10.55 -1.77
C ALA A 53 2.61 10.32 -1.57
N THR A 54 2.23 9.40 -0.68
CA THR A 54 0.82 9.16 -0.35
C THR A 54 0.22 10.31 0.45
N GLU A 55 0.96 10.83 1.44
CA GLU A 55 0.55 12.04 2.19
C GLU A 55 0.35 13.22 1.25
N GLU A 56 1.33 13.51 0.38
CA GLU A 56 1.25 14.62 -0.58
C GLU A 56 0.09 14.44 -1.58
N LEU A 57 -0.14 13.21 -2.05
CA LEU A 57 -1.27 12.94 -2.94
C LEU A 57 -2.61 13.19 -2.25
N LEU A 58 -2.79 12.70 -1.02
CA LEU A 58 -4.00 12.89 -0.25
C LEU A 58 -4.25 14.37 0.08
N GLU A 59 -3.23 15.12 0.47
CA GLU A 59 -3.35 16.57 0.72
C GLU A 59 -3.82 17.33 -0.53
N ASN A 60 -3.29 16.96 -1.71
CA ASN A 60 -3.72 17.55 -2.98
C ASN A 60 -5.17 17.18 -3.33
N LEU A 61 -5.58 15.94 -3.04
CA LEU A 61 -6.96 15.48 -3.26
C LEU A 61 -7.94 16.18 -2.32
N ASP A 62 -7.60 16.35 -1.04
CA ASP A 62 -8.44 17.05 -0.06
C ASP A 62 -8.61 18.54 -0.44
N ALA A 63 -7.59 19.15 -1.05
CA ALA A 63 -7.67 20.52 -1.55
C ALA A 63 -8.57 20.66 -2.79
N GLU A 64 -8.58 19.66 -3.69
CA GLU A 64 -9.42 19.64 -4.90
C GLU A 64 -10.86 19.19 -4.59
N TYR A 65 -11.01 18.25 -3.66
CA TYR A 65 -12.26 17.60 -3.25
C TYR A 65 -12.34 17.61 -1.72
N PRO A 66 -12.80 18.72 -1.11
CA PRO A 66 -12.92 18.83 0.33
C PRO A 66 -13.73 17.66 0.91
N PRO A 67 -13.14 16.89 1.83
CA PRO A 67 -13.77 15.69 2.34
C PRO A 67 -14.96 16.01 3.24
N ASP A 68 -15.93 15.10 3.27
CA ASP A 68 -16.93 15.10 4.33
C ASP A 68 -16.29 14.47 5.58
N GLU A 69 -15.89 15.32 6.54
CA GLU A 69 -15.21 14.87 7.76
C GLU A 69 -16.02 13.82 8.55
N SER A 70 -17.33 13.74 8.33
CA SER A 70 -18.20 12.74 8.96
C SER A 70 -17.99 11.31 8.45
N ALA A 71 -17.27 11.13 7.32
CA ALA A 71 -17.00 9.85 6.70
C ALA A 71 -15.67 9.22 7.14
N TYR A 72 -14.83 9.92 7.90
CA TYR A 72 -13.55 9.38 8.34
C TYR A 72 -13.70 8.45 9.55
N GLU A 73 -13.49 7.16 9.31
CA GLU A 73 -13.28 6.18 10.36
C GLU A 73 -11.80 5.80 10.44
N THR A 74 -11.18 6.04 11.59
CA THR A 74 -9.82 5.52 11.85
C THR A 74 -9.92 4.00 12.02
N PRO A 75 -9.29 3.20 11.16
CA PRO A 75 -9.34 1.76 11.30
C PRO A 75 -8.65 1.31 12.60
N PRO A 76 -9.13 0.24 13.25
CA PRO A 76 -8.43 -0.39 14.37
C PRO A 76 -6.98 -0.70 14.02
N LEU A 77 -6.05 -0.49 14.97
CA LEU A 77 -4.63 -0.75 14.75
C LEU A 77 -4.36 -2.18 14.27
N ALA A 78 -5.14 -3.15 14.74
CA ALA A 78 -5.03 -4.56 14.33
C ALA A 78 -5.22 -4.75 12.81
N ASP A 79 -6.06 -3.93 12.19
CA ASP A 79 -6.33 -3.98 10.75
C ASP A 79 -5.19 -3.37 9.94
N LEU A 80 -4.34 -2.56 10.56
CA LEU A 80 -3.15 -1.97 9.95
C LEU A 80 -1.90 -2.86 10.09
N MET A 81 -1.98 -3.98 10.82
CA MET A 81 -0.86 -4.90 11.00
C MET A 81 -0.72 -5.88 9.83
N LEU A 82 0.50 -6.34 9.57
CA LEU A 82 0.76 -7.43 8.64
C LEU A 82 0.05 -8.72 9.11
N GLN A 83 -0.56 -9.42 8.16
CA GLN A 83 -1.19 -10.72 8.38
C GLN A 83 -0.50 -11.81 7.54
N ASN A 84 -0.73 -13.08 7.90
CA ASN A 84 -0.25 -14.18 7.07
C ASN A 84 -1.01 -14.20 5.72
N PRO A 85 -0.34 -14.54 4.60
CA PRO A 85 1.06 -14.97 4.48
C PRO A 85 2.07 -13.81 4.47
N LEU A 86 3.25 -14.01 5.09
CA LEU A 86 4.34 -13.02 5.14
C LEU A 86 5.44 -13.26 4.10
N GLU A 87 5.40 -14.41 3.42
CA GLU A 87 6.32 -14.77 2.36
C GLU A 87 6.14 -13.84 1.15
N PRO A 88 7.17 -13.04 0.79
CA PRO A 88 7.04 -12.11 -0.31
C PRO A 88 7.07 -12.83 -1.67
N LEU A 89 6.19 -12.44 -2.59
CA LEU A 89 6.16 -12.95 -3.96
C LEU A 89 7.42 -12.54 -4.74
N PHE A 90 7.82 -11.28 -4.60
CA PHE A 90 9.04 -10.72 -5.19
C PHE A 90 9.47 -9.44 -4.45
N GLN A 91 10.63 -8.92 -4.84
CA GLN A 91 11.15 -7.64 -4.36
C GLN A 91 10.83 -6.53 -5.37
N ILE A 92 10.23 -5.45 -4.88
CA ILE A 92 9.82 -4.29 -5.66
C ILE A 92 11.04 -3.55 -6.21
N GLY A 93 11.05 -3.30 -7.51
CA GLY A 93 12.10 -2.50 -8.17
C GLY A 93 11.79 -1.01 -8.14
N GLN A 94 10.58 -0.63 -8.54
CA GLN A 94 10.11 0.75 -8.58
C GLN A 94 8.66 0.81 -8.11
N ILE A 95 8.23 1.97 -7.64
CA ILE A 95 6.86 2.21 -7.19
C ILE A 95 6.35 3.45 -7.91
N GLY A 96 5.23 3.32 -8.61
CA GLY A 96 4.44 4.42 -9.13
C GLY A 96 3.19 4.60 -8.28
N LEU A 97 2.86 5.86 -7.97
CA LEU A 97 1.63 6.24 -7.28
C LEU A 97 0.89 7.25 -8.15
N GLY A 98 -0.43 7.09 -8.27
CA GLY A 98 -1.28 8.02 -9.00
C GLY A 98 -2.72 7.95 -8.55
N TYR A 99 -3.55 8.85 -9.08
CA TYR A 99 -4.99 8.88 -8.84
C TYR A 99 -5.74 8.73 -10.17
N ASP A 100 -6.59 7.71 -10.26
CA ASP A 100 -7.49 7.50 -11.39
C ASP A 100 -8.84 8.16 -11.11
N ARG A 101 -9.04 9.34 -11.72
CA ARG A 101 -10.28 10.13 -11.61
C ARG A 101 -11.53 9.41 -12.12
N ASN A 102 -11.39 8.51 -13.10
CA ASN A 102 -12.56 7.82 -13.65
C ASN A 102 -13.07 6.74 -12.69
N ARG A 103 -12.15 6.15 -11.91
CA ARG A 103 -12.46 5.09 -10.94
C ARG A 103 -12.58 5.62 -9.52
N ASP A 104 -12.19 6.87 -9.28
CA ASP A 104 -12.05 7.48 -7.96
C ASP A 104 -11.17 6.62 -7.03
N MET A 105 -9.99 6.23 -7.54
CA MET A 105 -9.08 5.34 -6.83
C MET A 105 -7.64 5.80 -6.90
N ILE A 106 -6.91 5.63 -5.80
CA ILE A 106 -5.46 5.72 -5.78
C ILE A 106 -4.91 4.40 -6.34
N VAL A 107 -4.00 4.52 -7.32
CA VAL A 107 -3.37 3.39 -8.00
C VAL A 107 -1.91 3.31 -7.59
N LEU A 108 -1.51 2.13 -7.16
CA LEU A 108 -0.12 1.78 -6.89
C LEU A 108 0.35 0.76 -7.93
N ALA A 109 1.42 1.09 -8.66
CA ALA A 109 2.04 0.21 -9.65
C ALA A 109 3.46 -0.16 -9.21
N VAL A 110 3.81 -1.45 -9.28
CA VAL A 110 5.08 -2.01 -8.77
C VAL A 110 5.68 -3.05 -9.70
#